data_AF-A0A2N6C0Z1-F1
#
_entry.id   AF-A0A2N6C0Z1-F1
#
_cell.length_a   1.000
_cell.length_b   1.000
_cell.length_c   1.000
_cell.angle_alpha   90.00
_cell.angle_beta   90.00
_cell.angle_gamma   90.00
#
_symmetry.space_group_name_H-M   'P 1'
#
loop_
_entity.id
_entity.type
_entity.pdbx_description
1 polymer ?
#
loop_
_entity_poly.entity_id
_entity_poly.type
_entity_poly.pdbx_seq_one_letter_code
_entity_poly.pdbx_strand_id
1 'polypeptide(L)' 'KVRGNPGKYPACVEVCPVGARKFGNLLDPKSEIRYLIENKRVFRLKEELNTSPKFYYFFAT' A
#
# COMPACT_ATOMS: atom_id res chain seq x y z
N LYS A 1 -12.87 -2.50 0.66
CA LYS A 1 -13.60 -1.74 -0.39
C LYS A 1 -12.69 -0.60 -0.86
N VAL A 2 -12.20 -0.63 -2.09
CA VAL A 2 -11.47 0.50 -2.68
C VAL A 2 -12.51 1.57 -3.02
N ARG A 3 -12.39 2.79 -2.49
CA ARG A 3 -13.21 3.93 -2.93
C ARG A 3 -12.54 4.50 -4.19
N GLY A 4 -13.11 4.23 -5.36
CA GLY A 4 -12.58 4.65 -6.66
C GLY A 4 -13.31 3.98 -7.83
N ASN A 5 -13.03 4.42 -9.06
CA ASN A 5 -13.56 3.77 -10.26
C ASN A 5 -13.06 2.32 -10.33
N PRO A 6 -13.93 1.32 -10.52
CA PRO A 6 -13.51 -0.07 -10.62
C PRO A 6 -12.46 -0.25 -11.72
N GLY A 7 -11.35 -0.90 -11.40
CA GLY A 7 -10.28 -1.22 -12.37
C GLY A 7 -9.28 -0.10 -12.66
N LYS A 8 -9.37 1.06 -12.01
CA LYS A 8 -8.36 2.13 -12.13
C LYS A 8 -7.58 2.33 -10.85
N TYR A 9 -6.31 2.67 -10.98
CA TYR A 9 -5.49 3.05 -9.84
C TYR A 9 -5.74 4.53 -9.47
N PRO A 10 -5.44 4.95 -8.24
CA PRO A 10 -5.43 6.36 -7.89
C PRO A 10 -4.43 7.13 -8.75
N ALA A 11 -4.76 8.38 -9.13
CA ALA A 11 -3.88 9.21 -9.95
C ALA A 11 -2.45 9.34 -9.38
N CYS A 12 -2.31 9.36 -8.06
CA CYS A 12 -1.01 9.44 -7.39
C CYS A 12 -0.14 8.19 -7.59
N VAL A 13 -0.75 7.03 -7.84
CA VAL A 13 -0.09 5.75 -8.18
C VAL A 13 0.23 5.73 -9.67
N GLU A 14 -0.74 6.10 -10.51
CA GLU A 14 -0.59 6.12 -11.98
C GLU A 14 0.53 7.06 -12.45
N VAL A 15 0.66 8.23 -11.81
CA VAL A 15 1.67 9.24 -12.20
C VAL A 15 3.08 8.91 -11.70
N CYS A 16 3.26 7.91 -10.84
CA CYS A 16 4.55 7.66 -10.20
C CYS A 16 5.53 6.99 -11.17
N PRO A 17 6.60 7.67 -11.63
CA PRO A 17 7.46 7.14 -12.68
C PRO A 17 8.33 5.97 -12.21
N VAL A 18 8.65 5.92 -10.91
CA VAL A 18 9.52 4.91 -10.31
C VAL A 18 8.75 3.74 -9.67
N GLY A 19 7.41 3.77 -9.71
CA GLY A 19 6.59 2.74 -9.09
C GLY A 19 6.69 2.67 -7.56
N ALA A 20 7.05 3.76 -6.88
CA ALA A 20 7.21 3.81 -5.43
C ALA A 20 5.90 3.59 -4.65
N ARG A 21 4.76 3.89 -5.29
CA ARG A 21 3.43 3.74 -4.67
C ARG A 21 2.77 2.49 -5.22
N LYS A 22 2.40 1.57 -4.33
CA LYS A 22 1.62 0.38 -4.65
C LYS A 22 0.25 0.50 -3.99
N PHE A 23 -0.78 -0.06 -4.61
CA PHE A 23 -2.15 0.05 -4.12
C PHE A 23 -2.87 -1.29 -4.31
N GLY A 24 -3.66 -1.69 -3.32
CA GLY A 24 -4.30 -2.99 -3.33
C GLY A 24 -5.22 -3.24 -2.15
N ASN A 25 -5.76 -4.45 -2.07
CA ASN A 25 -6.65 -4.88 -1.01
C ASN A 25 -5.90 -5.70 0.05
N LEU A 26 -5.77 -5.15 1.26
CA LEU A 26 -5.10 -5.84 2.37
C LEU A 26 -5.74 -7.18 2.77
N LEU A 27 -7.05 -7.34 2.50
CA LEU A 27 -7.79 -8.58 2.79
C LEU A 27 -7.58 -9.65 1.71
N ASP A 28 -7.07 -9.28 0.55
CA ASP A 28 -6.77 -10.22 -0.53
C ASP A 28 -5.32 -10.72 -0.37
N PRO A 29 -5.12 -12.02 -0.09
CA PRO A 29 -3.79 -12.59 0.08
C PRO A 29 -2.95 -12.54 -1.20
N LYS A 30 -3.59 -12.43 -2.37
CA LYS A 30 -2.90 -12.33 -3.67
C LYS A 30 -2.55 -10.88 -4.06
N SER A 31 -2.88 -9.90 -3.22
CA SER A 31 -2.60 -8.50 -3.53
C SER A 31 -1.11 -8.15 -3.39
N GLU A 32 -0.64 -7.21 -4.23
CA GLU A 32 0.74 -6.71 -4.18
C GLU A 32 1.10 -6.12 -2.80
N ILE A 33 0.15 -5.46 -2.13
CA ILE A 33 0.34 -4.93 -0.78
C ILE A 33 0.58 -6.03 0.24
N ARG A 34 -0.15 -7.17 0.13
CA ARG A 34 0.04 -8.30 1.03
C ARG A 34 1.46 -8.86 0.89
N TYR A 35 1.90 -9.07 -0.34
CA TYR A 35 3.25 -9.52 -0.64
C TYR A 35 4.31 -8.58 -0.04
N LEU A 36 4.16 -7.27 -0.20
CA LEU A 36 5.12 -6.30 0.33
C LEU A 36 5.20 -6.30 1.86
N ILE A 37 4.06 -6.41 2.56
CA ILE A 37 4.05 -6.45 4.03
C ILE A 37 4.72 -7.72 4.56
N GLU A 38 4.58 -8.84 3.86
CA GLU A 38 5.14 -10.12 4.28
C GLU A 38 6.63 -10.27 3.91
N ASN A 39 7.06 -9.70 2.78
CA ASN A 39 8.40 -9.98 2.21
C ASN A 39 9.37 -8.80 2.29
N LYS A 40 8.90 -7.59 2.61
CA LYS A 40 9.75 -6.40 2.70
C LYS A 40 9.70 -5.81 4.11
N ARG A 41 10.76 -5.09 4.47
CA ARG A 41 10.77 -4.30 5.69
C ARG A 41 9.78 -3.16 5.53
N VAL A 42 8.78 -3.12 6.41
CA VAL A 42 7.73 -2.10 6.43
C VAL A 42 7.74 -1.29 7.72
N PHE A 43 7.24 -0.06 7.63
CA PHE A 43 7.06 0.88 8.73
C PHE A 43 5.69 1.53 8.58
N ARG A 44 4.91 1.66 9.67
CA ARG A 44 3.73 2.51 9.69
C ARG A 44 4.03 3.78 10.49
N LEU A 45 3.53 4.89 9.97
CA LEU A 45 3.69 6.19 10.59
C LEU A 45 2.78 6.32 11.81
N LYS A 46 3.35 6.79 12.94
CA LYS A 46 2.64 7.10 14.18
C LYS A 46 1.83 5.92 14.75
N GLU A 47 2.47 4.74 14.86
CA GLU A 47 1.81 3.55 15.43
C GLU A 47 1.34 3.75 16.88
N GLU A 48 2.04 4.61 17.64
CA GLU A 48 1.74 4.93 19.04
C GLU A 48 0.34 5.52 19.27
N LEU A 49 -0.28 6.08 18.23
CA LEU A 49 -1.63 6.65 18.31
C LEU A 49 -2.73 5.58 18.21
N ASN A 50 -2.40 4.30 18.00
CA ASN A 50 -3.34 3.17 17.92
C ASN A 50 -4.47 3.33 16.87
N THR A 51 -4.30 4.20 15.88
CA THR A 51 -5.31 4.45 14.82
C THR A 51 -5.32 3.38 13.73
N SER A 52 -4.41 2.41 13.78
CA SER A 52 -4.28 1.31 12.82
C SER A 52 -4.29 1.79 11.35
N PRO A 53 -3.40 2.71 10.95
CA PRO A 53 -3.38 3.26 9.60
C PRO A 53 -3.14 2.17 8.56
N LYS A 54 -3.82 2.29 7.42
CA LYS A 54 -3.69 1.37 6.27
C LYS A 54 -2.71 1.88 5.22
N PHE A 55 -1.74 2.67 5.66
CA PHE A 55 -0.67 3.24 4.83
C PHE A 55 0.67 2.73 5.36
N TYR A 56 1.44 2.08 4.49
CA TYR A 56 2.67 1.39 4.84
C TYR A 56 3.80 1.95 4.00
N TYR A 57 4.91 2.31 4.66
CA TYR A 57 6.17 2.58 3.99
C TYR A 57 6.94 1.28 3.90
N PHE A 58 7.54 1.00 2.74
CA PHE A 58 8.43 -0.14 2.57
C PHE A 58 9.77 0.34 2.04
N PHE A 59 10.83 -0.34 2.43
CA PHE A 59 12.18 -0.03 1.96
C PHE A 59 12.46 -0.86 0.70
N ALA A 60 12.62 -0.17 -0.43
CA ALA A 60 13.18 -0.78 -1.63
C ALA A 60 14.71 -0.78 -1.48
N THR A 61 15.28 -1.98 -1.52
CA THR A 61 16.74 -2.18 -1.60
C THR A 61 17.18 -2.04 -3.04
#